data_AF-A0A196SJG7-F1
#
_entry.id   AF-A0A196SJG7-F1
#
_cell.length_a   1.000
_cell.length_b   1.000
_cell.length_c   1.000
_cell.angle_alpha   90.00
_cell.angle_beta   90.00
_cell.angle_gamma   90.00
#
_symmetry.space_group_name_H-M   'P 1'
#
loop_
_entity.id
_entity.type
_entity.pdbx_description
1 polymer ?
#
loop_
_entity_poly.entity_id
_entity_poly.type
_entity_poly.pdbx_seq_one_letter_code
_entity_poly.pdbx_strand_id
1 'polypeptide(L)'
;METLVVCLRDITGVLRACTSSYHYMTLLELLCTQSLQAIQNYLPQFWNNSSFVVSSFRFCAEVSQDRKQRIDTDDPSPRVTLTFKAIASIFSSYCQLVVDSLPANRNTRQLFSLDVMKSIQLIFHTLELQLDGKYIPFGAMLYYQDNSLLELIHTLTRMVRPYELTDLLQTPKTAERVFGFLKELFKSYMLVVSLLPNEDFVFFVQLILSGLGCENDTVVRLSSSALESLATFFYTNQLVQTPMMGRLRQFIGNPSLFWSPLVRELFDILLFTKTSMQWNLASALLPVCLVYENGITEYCNYLCEGCSEEGVTEIRHVFQEIAKKVDRSLDASAKEEFNMCLTNWIRRITKYAIQRNEI
;
A
#
# COMPACT_ATOMS: atom_id res chain seq x y z
N MET A 1 -0.89 -1.79 -35.77
CA MET A 1 -0.98 -1.97 -34.31
C MET A 1 -0.13 -3.12 -33.81
N GLU A 2 -0.27 -4.32 -34.37
CA GLU A 2 0.51 -5.50 -33.98
C GLU A 2 2.03 -5.30 -34.06
N THR A 3 2.52 -4.58 -35.08
CA THR A 3 3.94 -4.23 -35.20
C THR A 3 4.46 -3.45 -33.99
N LEU A 4 3.71 -2.43 -33.52
CA LEU A 4 4.09 -1.65 -32.33
C LEU A 4 4.13 -2.55 -31.09
N VAL A 5 3.17 -3.46 -30.95
CA VAL A 5 3.12 -4.43 -29.84
C VAL A 5 4.38 -5.32 -29.82
N VAL A 6 4.78 -5.84 -30.98
CA VAL A 6 5.99 -6.65 -31.11
C VAL A 6 7.24 -5.82 -30.78
N CYS A 7 7.37 -4.62 -31.35
CA CYS A 7 8.48 -3.72 -31.06
C CYS A 7 8.60 -3.41 -29.55
N LEU A 8 7.49 -3.11 -28.87
CA LEU A 8 7.50 -2.85 -27.42
C LEU A 8 7.97 -4.07 -26.63
N ARG A 9 7.58 -5.28 -27.03
CA ARG A 9 8.03 -6.52 -26.38
C ARG A 9 9.52 -6.77 -26.60
N ASP A 10 10.01 -6.55 -27.81
CA ASP A 10 11.42 -6.73 -28.15
C ASP A 10 12.29 -5.72 -27.39
N ILE A 11 11.91 -4.44 -27.37
CA ILE A 11 12.60 -3.40 -26.60
C ILE A 11 12.58 -3.74 -25.10
N THR A 12 11.46 -4.23 -24.57
CA THR A 12 11.38 -4.70 -23.17
C THR A 12 12.39 -5.83 -22.91
N GLY A 13 12.53 -6.78 -23.85
CA GLY A 13 13.53 -7.86 -23.76
C GLY A 13 14.96 -7.33 -23.76
N VAL A 14 15.27 -6.36 -24.61
CA VAL A 14 16.58 -5.70 -24.65
C VAL A 14 16.85 -4.95 -23.34
N LEU A 15 15.89 -4.15 -22.85
CA LEU A 15 16.00 -3.44 -21.57
C LEU A 15 16.28 -4.39 -20.41
N ARG A 16 15.67 -5.57 -20.41
CA ARG A 16 15.88 -6.58 -19.38
C ARG A 16 17.31 -7.14 -19.37
N ALA A 17 17.96 -7.21 -20.53
CA ALA A 17 19.35 -7.64 -20.65
C ALA A 17 20.35 -6.55 -20.23
N CYS A 18 19.93 -5.28 -20.22
CA CYS A 18 20.79 -4.16 -19.84
C CYS A 18 20.95 -4.03 -18.33
N THR A 19 22.09 -4.51 -17.84
CA THR A 19 22.50 -4.42 -16.43
C THR A 19 23.45 -3.27 -16.13
N SER A 20 24.09 -2.67 -17.14
CA SER A 20 24.99 -1.52 -16.99
C SER A 20 24.20 -0.21 -17.12
N SER A 21 24.51 0.75 -16.24
CA SER A 21 23.93 2.10 -16.29
C SER A 21 24.13 2.76 -17.66
N TYR A 22 25.33 2.67 -18.23
CA TYR A 22 25.64 3.24 -19.54
C TYR A 22 24.72 2.71 -20.66
N HIS A 23 24.55 1.38 -20.74
CA HIS A 23 23.70 0.77 -21.76
C HIS A 23 22.23 1.09 -21.55
N TYR A 24 21.78 1.10 -20.30
CA TYR A 24 20.42 1.48 -19.94
C TYR A 24 20.11 2.92 -20.33
N MET A 25 20.98 3.87 -19.98
CA MET A 25 20.78 5.29 -20.31
C MET A 25 20.79 5.53 -21.82
N THR A 26 21.69 4.87 -22.55
CA THR A 26 21.72 4.96 -24.02
C THR A 26 20.40 4.51 -24.64
N LEU A 27 19.83 3.39 -24.17
CA LEU A 27 18.53 2.91 -24.65
C LEU A 27 17.35 3.78 -24.20
N LEU A 28 17.43 4.35 -23.00
CA LEU A 28 16.40 5.23 -22.46
C LEU A 28 16.19 6.44 -23.39
N GLU A 29 17.29 7.03 -23.84
CA GLU A 29 17.28 8.19 -24.74
C GLU A 29 16.86 7.83 -26.16
N LEU A 30 17.47 6.79 -26.73
CA LEU A 30 17.28 6.46 -28.15
C LEU A 30 15.88 5.91 -28.43
N LEU A 31 15.42 4.97 -27.60
CA LEU A 31 14.24 4.17 -27.90
C LEU A 31 13.12 4.38 -26.89
N CYS A 32 13.43 4.54 -25.61
CA CYS A 32 12.37 4.51 -24.60
C CYS A 32 11.54 5.79 -24.59
N THR A 33 12.19 6.95 -24.73
CA THR A 33 11.48 8.24 -24.82
C THR A 33 10.51 8.26 -26.01
N GLN A 34 10.96 7.79 -27.18
CA GLN A 34 10.12 7.68 -28.37
C GLN A 34 8.98 6.66 -28.20
N SER A 35 9.28 5.54 -27.55
CA SER A 35 8.28 4.49 -27.27
C SER A 35 7.19 4.98 -26.31
N LEU A 36 7.55 5.74 -25.27
CA LEU A 36 6.59 6.35 -24.35
C LEU A 36 5.68 7.36 -25.07
N GLN A 37 6.24 8.21 -25.92
CA GLN A 37 5.46 9.14 -26.74
C GLN A 37 4.51 8.41 -27.70
N ALA A 38 4.99 7.35 -28.35
CA ALA A 38 4.15 6.52 -29.21
C ALA A 38 2.99 5.90 -28.42
N ILE A 39 3.27 5.30 -27.25
CA ILE A 39 2.23 4.75 -26.37
C ILE A 39 1.19 5.82 -26.04
N GLN A 40 1.62 7.00 -25.58
CA GLN A 40 0.73 8.10 -25.19
C GLN A 40 -0.19 8.53 -26.33
N ASN A 41 0.32 8.59 -27.57
CA ASN A 41 -0.46 8.99 -28.74
C ASN A 41 -1.48 7.94 -29.18
N TYR A 42 -1.14 6.65 -29.10
CA TYR A 42 -2.03 5.57 -29.54
C TYR A 42 -2.99 5.08 -28.44
N LEU A 43 -2.71 5.35 -27.16
CA LEU A 43 -3.52 4.90 -26.04
C LEU A 43 -5.00 5.27 -26.14
N PRO A 44 -5.40 6.51 -26.46
CA PRO A 44 -6.83 6.87 -26.53
C PRO A 44 -7.62 6.07 -27.57
N GLN A 45 -6.97 5.61 -28.63
CA GLN A 45 -7.61 4.85 -29.71
C GLN A 45 -7.63 3.34 -29.44
N PHE A 46 -6.65 2.83 -28.69
CA PHE A 46 -6.42 1.40 -28.50
C PHE A 46 -6.45 0.95 -27.04
N TRP A 47 -7.06 1.73 -26.13
CA TRP A 47 -7.13 1.42 -24.69
C TRP A 47 -7.86 0.10 -24.38
N ASN A 48 -8.78 -0.33 -25.25
CA ASN A 48 -9.51 -1.59 -25.12
C ASN A 48 -8.75 -2.78 -25.73
N ASN A 49 -7.62 -2.56 -26.40
CA ASN A 49 -6.79 -3.63 -26.95
C ASN A 49 -5.84 -4.16 -25.86
N SER A 50 -6.23 -5.27 -25.21
CA SER A 50 -5.46 -5.90 -24.13
C SER A 50 -4.00 -6.18 -24.51
N SER A 51 -3.76 -6.68 -25.73
CA SER A 51 -2.39 -7.00 -26.20
C SER A 51 -1.49 -5.77 -26.23
N PHE A 52 -2.01 -4.62 -26.67
CA PHE A 52 -1.30 -3.36 -26.68
C PHE A 52 -1.10 -2.80 -25.27
N VAL A 53 -2.15 -2.69 -24.48
CA VAL A 53 -2.08 -2.11 -23.13
C VAL A 53 -1.12 -2.91 -22.25
N VAL A 54 -1.24 -4.24 -22.24
CA VAL A 54 -0.37 -5.11 -21.45
C VAL A 54 1.09 -5.00 -21.90
N SER A 55 1.36 -4.91 -23.20
CA SER A 55 2.74 -4.78 -23.70
C SER A 55 3.32 -3.41 -23.37
N SER A 56 2.52 -2.35 -23.49
CA SER A 56 2.89 -0.98 -23.14
C SER A 56 3.19 -0.83 -21.64
N PHE A 57 2.35 -1.41 -20.78
CA PHE A 57 2.53 -1.28 -19.34
C PHE A 57 3.64 -2.18 -18.81
N ARG A 58 3.89 -3.34 -19.43
CA ARG A 58 5.09 -4.14 -19.15
C ARG A 58 6.36 -3.38 -19.54
N PHE A 59 6.33 -2.68 -20.67
CA PHE A 59 7.43 -1.81 -21.07
C PHE A 59 7.65 -0.68 -20.04
N CYS A 60 6.60 0.00 -19.58
CA CYS A 60 6.69 1.03 -18.54
C CYS A 60 7.25 0.49 -17.21
N ALA A 61 6.81 -0.71 -16.80
CA ALA A 61 7.32 -1.39 -15.61
C ALA A 61 8.82 -1.71 -15.74
N GLU A 62 9.24 -2.21 -16.91
CA GLU A 62 10.64 -2.54 -17.17
C GLU A 62 11.52 -1.29 -17.22
N VAL A 63 11.05 -0.19 -17.81
CA VAL A 63 11.75 1.11 -17.77
C VAL A 63 11.93 1.58 -16.33
N SER A 64 10.93 1.37 -15.47
CA SER A 64 10.95 1.81 -14.07
C SER A 64 11.74 0.89 -13.12
N GLN A 65 12.23 -0.25 -13.60
CA GLN A 65 12.92 -1.22 -12.75
C GLN A 65 14.40 -0.88 -12.60
N ASP A 66 14.85 -0.56 -11.40
CA ASP A 66 16.27 -0.34 -11.10
C ASP A 66 17.03 -1.65 -10.79
N ARG A 67 17.28 -2.46 -11.82
CA ARG A 67 18.03 -3.71 -11.65
C ARG A 67 19.51 -3.39 -11.44
N LYS A 68 20.07 -3.87 -10.32
CA LYS A 68 21.51 -3.75 -10.02
C LYS A 68 22.01 -2.29 -10.05
N GLN A 69 21.19 -1.33 -9.61
CA GLN A 69 21.54 0.10 -9.58
C GLN A 69 21.96 0.62 -10.96
N ARG A 70 21.20 0.24 -11.98
CA ARG A 70 21.44 0.69 -13.36
C ARG A 70 20.88 2.09 -13.61
N ILE A 71 19.96 2.56 -12.78
CA ILE A 71 19.47 3.94 -12.81
C ILE A 71 20.41 4.76 -11.93
N ASP A 72 21.17 5.64 -12.57
CA ASP A 72 22.09 6.54 -11.88
C ASP A 72 21.28 7.60 -11.13
N THR A 73 21.37 7.59 -9.80
CA THR A 73 20.71 8.58 -8.94
C THR A 73 21.50 9.87 -8.80
N ASP A 74 22.77 9.85 -9.16
CA ASP A 74 23.67 11.01 -9.07
C ASP A 74 23.70 11.80 -10.39
N ASP A 75 23.00 11.33 -11.43
CA ASP A 75 22.82 12.06 -12.68
C ASP A 75 22.03 13.37 -12.41
N PRO A 76 22.64 14.55 -12.60
CA PRO A 76 21.96 15.83 -12.40
C PRO A 76 20.87 16.09 -13.46
N SER A 77 20.76 15.24 -14.48
CA SER A 77 19.78 15.38 -15.55
C SER A 77 18.34 15.10 -15.09
N PRO A 78 17.34 15.85 -15.60
CA PRO A 78 15.93 15.60 -15.29
C PRO A 78 15.36 14.34 -15.97
N ARG A 79 16.19 13.53 -16.66
CA ARG A 79 15.77 12.36 -17.48
C ARG A 79 14.83 11.40 -16.75
N VAL A 80 15.20 11.02 -15.53
CA VAL A 80 14.42 10.12 -14.68
C VAL A 80 13.05 10.72 -14.35
N THR A 81 13.02 11.98 -13.94
CA THR A 81 11.79 12.72 -13.61
C THR A 81 10.90 12.84 -14.84
N LEU A 82 11.45 13.18 -16.01
CA LEU A 82 10.71 13.27 -17.26
C LEU A 82 10.12 11.90 -17.67
N THR A 83 10.88 10.83 -17.48
CA THR A 83 10.43 9.46 -17.75
C THR A 83 9.26 9.08 -16.83
N PHE A 84 9.38 9.37 -15.53
CA PHE A 84 8.28 9.19 -14.58
C PHE A 84 7.02 9.95 -15.01
N LYS A 85 7.16 11.24 -15.37
CA LYS A 85 6.02 12.06 -15.81
C LYS A 85 5.33 11.51 -17.05
N ALA A 86 6.10 11.03 -18.03
CA ALA A 86 5.54 10.41 -19.23
C ALA A 86 4.74 9.15 -18.88
N ILE A 87 5.29 8.28 -18.02
CA ILE A 87 4.60 7.07 -17.55
C ILE A 87 3.34 7.43 -16.74
N ALA A 88 3.44 8.41 -15.83
CA ALA A 88 2.32 8.86 -15.01
C ALA A 88 1.18 9.44 -15.87
N SER A 89 1.51 10.17 -16.94
CA SER A 89 0.53 10.69 -17.90
C SER A 89 -0.16 9.57 -18.68
N ILE A 90 0.59 8.56 -19.15
CA ILE A 90 0.05 7.37 -19.83
C ILE A 90 -0.94 6.64 -18.91
N PHE A 91 -0.55 6.39 -17.66
CA PHE A 91 -1.41 5.69 -16.71
C PHE A 91 -2.65 6.51 -16.34
N SER A 92 -2.51 7.81 -16.10
CA SER A 92 -3.66 8.68 -15.80
C SER A 92 -4.65 8.72 -16.96
N SER A 93 -4.16 8.81 -18.20
CA SER A 93 -4.98 8.77 -19.41
C SER A 93 -5.74 7.44 -19.53
N TYR A 94 -5.07 6.30 -19.33
CA TYR A 94 -5.74 5.00 -19.31
C TYR A 94 -6.81 4.89 -18.23
N CYS A 95 -6.49 5.29 -17.00
CA CYS A 95 -7.43 5.21 -15.88
C CYS A 95 -8.68 6.06 -16.14
N GLN A 96 -8.51 7.26 -16.70
CA GLN A 96 -9.62 8.13 -17.07
C GLN A 96 -10.51 7.48 -18.16
N LEU A 97 -9.90 6.91 -19.21
CA LEU A 97 -10.64 6.19 -20.26
C LEU A 97 -11.43 4.99 -19.71
N VAL A 98 -10.83 4.22 -18.79
CA VAL A 98 -11.51 3.11 -18.12
C VAL A 98 -12.69 3.63 -17.30
N VAL A 99 -12.48 4.66 -16.48
CA VAL A 99 -13.54 5.25 -15.65
C VAL A 99 -14.70 5.77 -16.51
N ASP A 100 -14.39 6.45 -17.62
CA ASP A 100 -15.40 7.01 -18.54
C ASP A 100 -16.17 5.92 -19.30
N SER A 101 -15.57 4.73 -19.47
CA SER A 101 -16.21 3.59 -20.11
C SER A 101 -17.15 2.80 -19.19
N LEU A 102 -17.13 3.06 -17.88
CA LEU A 102 -17.94 2.30 -16.92
C LEU A 102 -19.42 2.64 -17.04
N PRO A 103 -20.32 1.64 -17.01
CA PRO A 103 -21.75 1.89 -17.05
C PRO A 103 -22.20 2.62 -15.77
N ALA A 104 -23.12 3.57 -15.92
CA ALA A 104 -23.65 4.36 -14.79
C ALA A 104 -24.33 3.50 -13.70
N ASN A 105 -24.77 2.28 -14.03
CA ASN A 105 -25.45 1.36 -13.12
C ASN A 105 -24.44 0.33 -12.58
N ARG A 106 -23.95 0.54 -11.35
CA ARG A 106 -22.80 -0.15 -10.72
C ARG A 106 -23.10 -1.56 -10.17
N ASN A 107 -24.24 -2.16 -10.53
CA ASN A 107 -24.79 -3.36 -9.87
C ASN A 107 -24.40 -4.70 -10.52
N THR A 108 -23.54 -4.73 -11.53
CA THR A 108 -23.14 -5.99 -12.16
C THR A 108 -21.88 -6.56 -11.52
N ARG A 109 -22.01 -7.68 -10.81
CA ARG A 109 -20.98 -8.56 -10.20
C ARG A 109 -19.75 -8.95 -11.06
N GLN A 110 -19.60 -8.41 -12.26
CA GLN A 110 -18.45 -8.56 -13.15
C GLN A 110 -18.04 -7.18 -13.67
N LEU A 111 -17.68 -6.27 -12.78
CA LEU A 111 -17.29 -4.90 -13.16
C LEU A 111 -15.95 -4.88 -13.94
N PHE A 112 -15.06 -5.86 -13.71
CA PHE A 112 -13.78 -5.94 -14.43
C PHE A 112 -13.70 -7.14 -15.37
N SER A 113 -13.33 -6.88 -16.63
CA SER A 113 -12.70 -7.91 -17.44
C SER A 113 -11.32 -8.24 -16.84
N LEU A 114 -10.88 -9.49 -17.00
CA LEU A 114 -9.55 -9.93 -16.56
C LEU A 114 -8.42 -9.05 -17.15
N ASP A 115 -8.66 -8.45 -18.32
CA ASP A 115 -7.73 -7.54 -18.98
C ASP A 115 -7.55 -6.21 -18.24
N VAL A 116 -8.63 -5.62 -17.72
CA VAL A 116 -8.54 -4.40 -16.92
C VAL A 116 -7.84 -4.70 -15.60
N MET A 117 -8.17 -5.81 -14.92
CA MET A 117 -7.43 -6.23 -13.71
C MET A 117 -5.95 -6.42 -13.99
N LYS A 118 -5.60 -6.98 -15.14
CA LYS A 118 -4.20 -7.14 -15.53
C LYS A 118 -3.49 -5.80 -15.74
N SER A 119 -4.20 -4.83 -16.28
CA SER A 119 -3.71 -3.47 -16.50
C SER A 119 -3.50 -2.75 -15.15
N ILE A 120 -4.47 -2.84 -14.23
CA ILE A 120 -4.36 -2.36 -12.85
C ILE A 120 -3.14 -2.96 -12.16
N GLN A 121 -2.98 -4.28 -12.24
CA GLN A 121 -1.82 -4.97 -11.67
C GLN A 121 -0.50 -4.35 -12.15
N LEU A 122 -0.37 -4.08 -13.45
CA LEU A 122 0.86 -3.54 -14.04
C LEU A 122 1.10 -2.08 -13.63
N ILE A 123 0.05 -1.26 -13.52
CA ILE A 123 0.17 0.13 -13.07
C ILE A 123 0.67 0.18 -11.63
N PHE A 124 0.00 -0.54 -10.72
CA PHE A 124 0.43 -0.59 -9.31
C PHE A 124 1.81 -1.20 -9.14
N HIS A 125 2.15 -2.23 -9.92
CA HIS A 125 3.51 -2.78 -9.91
C HIS A 125 4.56 -1.75 -10.37
N THR A 126 4.25 -0.97 -11.39
CA THR A 126 5.17 0.07 -11.88
C THR A 126 5.37 1.15 -10.83
N LEU A 127 4.31 1.59 -10.15
CA LEU A 127 4.39 2.57 -9.07
C LEU A 127 5.14 2.03 -7.84
N GLU A 128 4.90 0.77 -7.47
CA GLU A 128 5.66 0.06 -6.44
C GLU A 128 7.17 0.13 -6.75
N LEU A 129 7.58 -0.18 -7.98
CA LEU A 129 9.00 -0.09 -8.40
C LEU A 129 9.55 1.34 -8.36
N GLN A 130 8.76 2.33 -8.75
CA GLN A 130 9.16 3.75 -8.76
C GLN A 130 9.35 4.32 -7.36
N LEU A 131 8.51 3.91 -6.40
CA LEU A 131 8.60 4.32 -5.01
C LEU A 131 9.74 3.57 -4.29
N ASP A 132 9.88 2.26 -4.49
CA ASP A 132 10.96 1.47 -3.85
C ASP A 132 12.34 1.82 -4.39
N GLY A 133 12.44 2.19 -5.67
CA GLY A 133 13.71 2.42 -6.36
C GLY A 133 14.51 3.64 -5.88
N LYS A 134 13.89 4.59 -5.14
CA LYS A 134 14.55 5.79 -4.57
C LYS A 134 15.32 6.69 -5.55
N TYR A 135 15.12 6.51 -6.86
CA TYR A 135 15.80 7.26 -7.90
C TYR A 135 14.99 8.48 -8.39
N ILE A 136 13.68 8.54 -8.11
CA ILE A 136 12.82 9.69 -8.45
C ILE A 136 12.76 10.64 -7.26
N PRO A 137 13.16 11.92 -7.43
CA PRO A 137 13.17 12.89 -6.34
C PRO A 137 11.78 13.50 -6.11
N PHE A 138 10.81 12.69 -5.67
CA PHE A 138 9.42 13.14 -5.46
C PHE A 138 9.29 14.36 -4.53
N GLY A 139 10.15 14.48 -3.52
CA GLY A 139 10.18 15.67 -2.66
C GLY A 139 10.58 16.95 -3.42
N ALA A 140 11.56 16.87 -4.32
CA ALA A 140 11.93 18.00 -5.16
C ALA A 140 10.83 18.32 -6.19
N MET A 141 10.20 17.30 -6.76
CA MET A 141 9.05 17.49 -7.65
C MET A 141 7.93 18.29 -6.98
N LEU A 142 7.54 17.91 -5.75
CA LEU A 142 6.54 18.64 -4.98
C LEU A 142 6.98 20.08 -4.67
N TYR A 143 8.26 20.30 -4.37
CA TYR A 143 8.81 21.64 -4.14
C TYR A 143 8.67 22.53 -5.39
N TYR A 144 8.86 21.97 -6.58
CA TYR A 144 8.65 22.64 -7.87
C TYR A 144 7.18 22.62 -8.34
N GLN A 145 6.23 22.30 -7.47
CA GLN A 145 4.79 22.26 -7.75
C GLN A 145 4.40 21.24 -8.84
N ASP A 146 5.21 20.20 -9.04
CA ASP A 146 4.88 19.10 -9.91
C ASP A 146 4.03 18.06 -9.16
N ASN A 147 2.73 18.05 -9.48
CA ASN A 147 1.75 17.18 -8.83
C ASN A 147 1.52 15.85 -9.58
N SER A 148 2.38 15.47 -10.53
CA SER A 148 2.15 14.29 -11.39
C SER A 148 1.88 13.00 -10.61
N LEU A 149 2.56 12.79 -9.47
CA LEU A 149 2.31 11.63 -8.60
C LEU A 149 0.94 11.72 -7.90
N LEU A 150 0.59 12.89 -7.37
CA LEU A 150 -0.69 13.11 -6.66
C LEU A 150 -1.87 12.95 -7.61
N GLU A 151 -1.79 13.52 -8.81
CA GLU A 151 -2.82 13.40 -9.85
C GLU A 151 -3.02 11.95 -10.30
N LEU A 152 -1.92 11.21 -10.47
CA LEU A 152 -1.98 9.79 -10.80
C LEU A 152 -2.63 8.98 -9.68
N ILE A 153 -2.22 9.20 -8.42
CA ILE A 153 -2.83 8.52 -7.26
C ILE A 153 -4.32 8.81 -7.19
N HIS A 154 -4.73 10.07 -7.35
CA HIS A 154 -6.14 10.45 -7.31
C HIS A 154 -6.95 9.76 -8.42
N THR A 155 -6.42 9.75 -9.65
CA THR A 155 -7.07 9.09 -10.79
C THR A 155 -7.15 7.57 -10.60
N LEU A 156 -6.09 6.96 -10.04
CA LEU A 156 -6.09 5.55 -9.69
C LEU A 156 -7.11 5.22 -8.61
N THR A 157 -7.22 6.04 -7.58
CA THR A 157 -8.22 5.82 -6.53
C THR A 157 -9.63 5.95 -7.10
N ARG A 158 -9.91 6.94 -7.95
CA ARG A 158 -11.20 7.03 -8.65
C ARG A 158 -11.49 5.82 -9.52
N MET A 159 -10.46 5.22 -10.13
CA MET A 159 -10.60 3.98 -10.88
C MET A 159 -10.79 2.77 -9.97
N VAL A 160 -10.16 2.64 -8.81
CA VAL A 160 -10.29 1.43 -7.97
C VAL A 160 -11.49 1.51 -7.01
N ARG A 161 -11.86 2.70 -6.54
CA ARG A 161 -12.91 2.93 -5.52
C ARG A 161 -14.30 2.36 -5.87
N PRO A 162 -14.79 2.42 -7.13
CA PRO A 162 -16.09 1.85 -7.48
C PRO A 162 -16.15 0.32 -7.38
N TYR A 163 -15.01 -0.34 -7.25
CA TYR A 163 -14.91 -1.78 -7.29
C TYR A 163 -14.81 -2.32 -5.87
N GLU A 164 -15.64 -3.31 -5.54
CA GLU A 164 -15.63 -3.88 -4.21
C GLU A 164 -14.27 -4.52 -3.94
N LEU A 165 -13.76 -4.27 -2.75
CA LEU A 165 -12.50 -4.82 -2.25
C LEU A 165 -12.42 -6.35 -2.36
N THR A 166 -13.56 -7.02 -2.26
CA THR A 166 -13.75 -8.45 -2.50
C THR A 166 -13.30 -8.87 -3.91
N ASP A 167 -13.53 -8.06 -4.93
CA ASP A 167 -13.15 -8.35 -6.33
C ASP A 167 -11.64 -8.21 -6.53
N LEU A 168 -11.00 -7.23 -5.88
CA LEU A 168 -9.54 -7.11 -5.90
C LEU A 168 -8.88 -8.37 -5.29
N LEU A 169 -9.45 -8.87 -4.20
CA LEU A 169 -8.97 -10.06 -3.49
C LEU A 169 -9.19 -11.37 -4.27
N GLN A 170 -10.15 -11.43 -5.21
CA GLN A 170 -10.29 -12.57 -6.13
C GLN A 170 -9.10 -12.71 -7.09
N THR A 171 -8.33 -11.64 -7.31
CA THR A 171 -7.11 -11.66 -8.12
C THR A 171 -5.87 -11.44 -7.24
N PRO A 172 -5.32 -12.49 -6.59
CA PRO A 172 -4.31 -12.34 -5.54
C PRO A 172 -3.06 -11.60 -6.02
N LYS A 173 -2.64 -11.80 -7.27
CA LYS A 173 -1.49 -11.10 -7.87
C LYS A 173 -1.72 -9.59 -8.04
N THR A 174 -2.96 -9.16 -8.23
CA THR A 174 -3.30 -7.73 -8.31
C THR A 174 -3.32 -7.14 -6.92
N ALA A 175 -3.97 -7.82 -5.97
CA ALA A 175 -3.98 -7.43 -4.56
C ALA A 175 -2.55 -7.21 -4.04
N GLU A 176 -1.66 -8.17 -4.23
CA GLU A 176 -0.25 -8.05 -3.81
C GLU A 176 0.43 -6.77 -4.33
N ARG A 177 0.14 -6.34 -5.55
CA ARG A 177 0.74 -5.11 -6.13
C ARG A 177 0.12 -3.85 -5.58
N VAL A 178 -1.19 -3.86 -5.34
CA VAL A 178 -1.88 -2.74 -4.68
C VAL A 178 -1.34 -2.55 -3.26
N PHE A 179 -1.27 -3.63 -2.48
CA PHE A 179 -0.74 -3.57 -1.11
C PHE A 179 0.77 -3.29 -1.08
N GLY A 180 1.53 -3.74 -2.08
CA GLY A 180 2.95 -3.41 -2.25
C GLY A 180 3.17 -1.91 -2.46
N PHE A 181 2.35 -1.30 -3.33
CA PHE A 181 2.33 0.16 -3.50
C PHE A 181 1.97 0.90 -2.20
N LEU A 182 0.92 0.47 -1.49
CA LEU A 182 0.50 1.12 -0.23
C LEU A 182 1.61 1.06 0.82
N LYS A 183 2.26 -0.09 0.97
CA LYS A 183 3.43 -0.22 1.85
C LYS A 183 4.48 0.83 1.53
N GLU A 184 4.93 0.95 0.28
CA GLU A 184 5.99 1.90 -0.07
C GLU A 184 5.55 3.36 0.10
N LEU A 185 4.30 3.67 -0.24
CA LEU A 185 3.73 5.00 -0.07
C LEU A 185 3.75 5.43 1.41
N PHE A 186 3.24 4.59 2.31
CA PHE A 186 3.17 4.90 3.75
C PHE A 186 4.52 4.79 4.45
N LYS A 187 5.44 3.95 3.96
CA LYS A 187 6.78 3.78 4.54
C LYS A 187 7.70 4.95 4.25
N SER A 188 7.76 5.39 3.00
CA SER A 188 8.81 6.30 2.52
C SER A 188 8.28 7.69 2.10
N TYR A 189 6.99 7.83 1.84
CA TYR A 189 6.41 9.01 1.20
C TYR A 189 5.25 9.63 1.98
N MET A 190 5.38 9.69 3.32
CA MET A 190 4.35 10.27 4.20
C MET A 190 4.00 11.74 3.87
N LEU A 191 4.94 12.49 3.28
CA LEU A 191 4.67 13.82 2.74
C LEU A 191 3.60 13.77 1.64
N VAL A 192 3.70 12.84 0.70
CA VAL A 192 2.69 12.63 -0.35
C VAL A 192 1.36 12.24 0.28
N VAL A 193 1.37 11.33 1.26
CA VAL A 193 0.16 10.91 2.00
C VAL A 193 -0.56 12.12 2.62
N SER A 194 0.18 13.06 3.23
CA SER A 194 -0.39 14.27 3.85
C SER A 194 -1.06 15.25 2.87
N LEU A 195 -0.73 15.14 1.57
CA LEU A 195 -1.24 15.97 0.49
C LEU A 195 -2.43 15.33 -0.24
N LEU A 196 -2.79 14.09 0.08
CA LEU A 196 -3.92 13.42 -0.53
C LEU A 196 -5.26 14.12 -0.19
N PRO A 197 -6.28 13.98 -1.05
CA PRO A 197 -7.65 14.24 -0.67
C PRO A 197 -8.10 13.35 0.51
N ASN A 198 -8.95 13.88 1.40
CA ASN A 198 -9.43 13.13 2.58
C ASN A 198 -10.04 11.77 2.19
N GLU A 199 -10.80 11.74 1.10
CA GLU A 199 -11.45 10.54 0.59
C GLU A 199 -10.47 9.46 0.13
N ASP A 200 -9.34 9.84 -0.47
CA ASP A 200 -8.32 8.90 -0.93
C ASP A 200 -7.55 8.32 0.27
N PHE A 201 -7.25 9.15 1.28
CA PHE A 201 -6.66 8.69 2.52
C PHE A 201 -7.55 7.68 3.25
N VAL A 202 -8.83 8.00 3.44
CA VAL A 202 -9.80 7.10 4.11
C VAL A 202 -9.92 5.78 3.33
N PHE A 203 -10.00 5.85 2.00
CA PHE A 203 -10.02 4.66 1.15
C PHE A 203 -8.78 3.78 1.34
N PHE A 204 -7.57 4.35 1.37
CA PHE A 204 -6.35 3.58 1.58
C PHE A 204 -6.26 2.96 2.98
N VAL A 205 -6.71 3.67 4.03
CA VAL A 205 -6.74 3.11 5.39
C VAL A 205 -7.74 1.93 5.47
N GLN A 206 -8.93 2.08 4.87
CA GLN A 206 -9.91 0.98 4.80
C GLN A 206 -9.35 -0.22 4.02
N LEU A 207 -8.65 0.03 2.92
CA LEU A 207 -8.00 -1.01 2.12
C LEU A 207 -6.93 -1.75 2.92
N ILE A 208 -6.06 -1.03 3.64
CA ILE A 208 -5.06 -1.60 4.55
C ILE A 208 -5.74 -2.48 5.60
N LEU A 209 -6.81 -1.98 6.23
CA LEU A 209 -7.53 -2.72 7.27
C LEU A 209 -8.06 -4.05 6.78
N SER A 210 -8.76 -4.06 5.65
CA SER A 210 -9.30 -5.30 5.10
C SER A 210 -8.20 -6.24 4.60
N GLY A 211 -7.04 -5.71 4.21
CA GLY A 211 -5.86 -6.50 3.89
C GLY A 211 -5.32 -7.30 5.09
N LEU A 212 -5.51 -6.81 6.31
CA LEU A 212 -5.10 -7.52 7.54
C LEU A 212 -5.94 -8.79 7.78
N GLY A 213 -7.22 -8.77 7.39
CA GLY A 213 -8.16 -9.90 7.54
C GLY A 213 -8.12 -10.91 6.39
N CYS A 214 -7.19 -10.78 5.44
CA CYS A 214 -7.09 -11.66 4.27
C CYS A 214 -6.39 -12.99 4.58
N GLU A 215 -6.71 -14.03 3.81
CA GLU A 215 -6.02 -15.33 3.93
C GLU A 215 -4.62 -15.38 3.30
N ASN A 216 -4.31 -14.43 2.41
CA ASN A 216 -3.02 -14.34 1.73
C ASN A 216 -1.97 -13.69 2.65
N ASP A 217 -1.00 -14.49 3.12
CA ASP A 217 0.10 -14.06 3.98
C ASP A 217 0.87 -12.84 3.44
N THR A 218 1.07 -12.76 2.12
CA THR A 218 1.77 -11.61 1.52
C THR A 218 0.96 -10.33 1.65
N VAL A 219 -0.36 -10.39 1.43
CA VAL A 219 -1.25 -9.23 1.59
C VAL A 219 -1.29 -8.78 3.05
N VAL A 220 -1.40 -9.71 4.00
CA VAL A 220 -1.36 -9.40 5.44
C VAL A 220 -0.04 -8.73 5.80
N ARG A 221 1.11 -9.29 5.40
CA ARG A 221 2.43 -8.70 5.66
C ARG A 221 2.58 -7.28 5.11
N LEU A 222 2.14 -7.05 3.88
CA LEU A 222 2.23 -5.72 3.25
C LEU A 222 1.31 -4.71 3.95
N SER A 223 0.11 -5.12 4.32
CA SER A 223 -0.87 -4.30 5.04
C SER A 223 -0.38 -3.95 6.44
N SER A 224 0.12 -4.93 7.19
CA SER A 224 0.73 -4.71 8.51
C SER A 224 1.89 -3.72 8.41
N SER A 225 2.78 -3.87 7.43
CA SER A 225 3.92 -2.97 7.26
C SER A 225 3.49 -1.52 6.93
N ALA A 226 2.42 -1.34 6.14
CA ALA A 226 1.86 -0.03 5.86
C ALA A 226 1.26 0.61 7.12
N LEU A 227 0.47 -0.15 7.90
CA LEU A 227 -0.13 0.31 9.15
C LEU A 227 0.91 0.62 10.23
N GLU A 228 1.91 -0.25 10.36
CA GLU A 228 3.07 -0.05 11.25
C GLU A 228 3.77 1.27 10.93
N SER A 229 4.01 1.55 9.64
CA SER A 229 4.66 2.78 9.19
C SER A 229 3.82 4.02 9.53
N LEU A 230 2.50 3.95 9.31
CA LEU A 230 1.56 5.02 9.66
C LEU A 230 1.60 5.31 11.17
N ALA A 231 1.37 4.28 11.99
CA ALA A 231 1.31 4.42 13.44
C ALA A 231 2.65 4.85 14.04
N THR A 232 3.76 4.26 13.57
CA THR A 232 5.12 4.68 13.97
C THR A 232 5.34 6.15 13.65
N PHE A 233 4.92 6.61 12.47
CA PHE A 233 5.10 8.00 12.08
C PHE A 233 4.31 8.96 13.00
N PHE A 234 3.06 8.63 13.32
CA PHE A 234 2.25 9.42 14.26
C PHE A 234 2.86 9.45 15.66
N TYR A 235 3.33 8.31 16.17
CA TYR A 235 3.96 8.22 17.49
C TYR A 235 5.32 8.93 17.57
N THR A 236 6.12 8.92 16.51
CA THR A 236 7.40 9.62 16.53
C THR A 236 7.22 11.14 16.38
N ASN A 237 6.17 11.60 15.69
CA ASN A 237 5.97 13.00 15.33
C ASN A 237 4.80 13.70 16.06
N GLN A 238 4.23 13.09 17.10
CA GLN A 238 3.12 13.63 17.89
C GLN A 238 3.40 14.99 18.53
N LEU A 239 4.67 15.31 18.82
CA LEU A 239 5.06 16.62 19.36
C LEU A 239 5.48 17.63 18.26
N VAL A 240 5.70 17.15 17.04
CA VAL A 240 6.20 17.96 15.93
C VAL A 240 5.06 18.74 15.29
N GLN A 241 5.24 20.07 15.19
CA GLN A 241 4.27 20.98 14.61
C GLN A 241 4.70 21.37 13.19
N THR A 242 4.46 20.48 12.24
CA THR A 242 4.69 20.73 10.80
C THR A 242 3.36 20.77 10.04
N PRO A 243 3.28 21.45 8.87
CA PRO A 243 2.08 21.44 8.04
C PRO A 243 1.62 20.02 7.67
N MET A 244 2.57 19.13 7.39
CA MET A 244 2.34 17.71 7.15
C MET A 244 1.64 17.03 8.33
N MET A 245 2.17 17.19 9.56
CA MET A 245 1.52 16.64 10.76
C MET A 245 0.15 17.26 11.02
N GLY A 246 -0.02 18.56 10.74
CA GLY A 246 -1.31 19.23 10.82
C GLY A 246 -2.36 18.60 9.90
N ARG A 247 -2.00 18.34 8.64
CA ARG A 247 -2.87 17.66 7.66
C ARG A 247 -3.20 16.22 8.08
N LEU A 248 -2.20 15.47 8.53
CA LEU A 248 -2.40 14.10 8.99
C LEU A 248 -3.32 14.03 10.22
N ARG A 249 -3.21 14.97 11.15
CA ARG A 249 -4.15 15.09 12.29
C ARG A 249 -5.56 15.46 11.83
N GLN A 250 -5.70 16.29 10.79
CA GLN A 250 -7.01 16.60 10.21
C GLN A 250 -7.67 15.35 9.59
N PHE A 251 -6.91 14.47 8.94
CA PHE A 251 -7.45 13.21 8.42
C PHE A 251 -7.97 12.31 9.54
N ILE A 252 -7.22 12.18 10.63
CA ILE A 252 -7.61 11.36 11.79
C ILE A 252 -8.81 11.98 12.51
N GLY A 253 -8.87 13.31 12.59
CA GLY A 253 -9.91 14.01 13.35
C GLY A 253 -9.81 13.67 14.83
N ASN A 254 -10.79 12.93 15.36
CA ASN A 254 -10.77 12.47 16.74
C ASN A 254 -9.96 11.17 16.87
N PRO A 255 -8.83 11.16 17.62
CA PRO A 255 -8.00 9.97 17.78
C PRO A 255 -8.77 8.75 18.30
N SER A 256 -9.76 8.92 19.19
CA SER A 256 -10.53 7.78 19.70
C SER A 256 -11.42 7.14 18.65
N LEU A 257 -12.00 7.93 17.74
CA LEU A 257 -12.87 7.42 16.67
C LEU A 257 -12.08 6.72 15.56
N PHE A 258 -10.83 7.11 15.35
CA PHE A 258 -9.97 6.50 14.33
C PHE A 258 -9.20 5.31 14.86
N TRP A 259 -8.50 5.45 16.00
CA TRP A 259 -7.61 4.40 16.51
C TRP A 259 -8.32 3.31 17.30
N SER A 260 -9.41 3.59 18.02
CA SER A 260 -10.11 2.55 18.81
C SER A 260 -10.65 1.41 17.93
N PRO A 261 -11.32 1.67 16.79
CA PRO A 261 -11.72 0.60 15.86
C PRO A 261 -10.53 -0.15 15.27
N LEU A 262 -9.43 0.55 14.95
CA LEU A 262 -8.21 -0.07 14.41
C LEU A 262 -7.59 -1.05 15.41
N VAL A 263 -7.50 -0.66 16.68
CA VAL A 263 -6.99 -1.51 17.76
C VAL A 263 -7.87 -2.75 17.89
N ARG A 264 -9.20 -2.57 17.93
CA ARG A 264 -10.16 -3.68 18.05
C ARG A 264 -10.01 -4.67 16.90
N GLU A 265 -10.09 -4.17 15.66
CA GLU A 265 -9.99 -5.01 14.46
C GLU A 265 -8.66 -5.76 14.41
N LEU A 266 -7.55 -5.10 14.74
CA LEU A 266 -6.23 -5.73 14.79
C LEU A 266 -6.18 -6.87 15.82
N PHE A 267 -6.68 -6.64 17.03
CA PHE A 267 -6.69 -7.68 18.05
C PHE A 267 -7.65 -8.82 17.68
N ASP A 268 -8.84 -8.52 17.18
CA ASP A 268 -9.80 -9.55 16.74
C ASP A 268 -9.17 -10.43 15.65
N ILE A 269 -8.60 -9.82 14.60
CA ILE A 269 -7.88 -10.56 13.55
C ILE A 269 -6.75 -11.39 14.16
N LEU A 270 -5.94 -10.81 15.04
CA LEU A 270 -4.78 -11.47 15.64
C LEU A 270 -5.16 -12.67 16.53
N LEU A 271 -6.29 -12.62 17.22
CA LEU A 271 -6.80 -13.73 18.05
C LEU A 271 -7.28 -14.93 17.24
N PHE A 272 -7.85 -14.69 16.04
CA PHE A 272 -8.46 -15.73 15.21
C PHE A 272 -7.64 -16.12 13.97
N THR A 273 -6.49 -15.45 13.73
CA THR A 273 -5.61 -15.71 12.58
C THR A 273 -4.63 -16.85 12.83
N LYS A 274 -4.21 -17.52 11.75
CA LYS A 274 -3.18 -18.57 11.76
C LYS A 274 -1.88 -18.07 12.39
N THR A 275 -1.23 -18.91 13.19
CA THR A 275 0.03 -18.59 13.90
C THR A 275 1.15 -18.07 12.98
N SER A 276 1.21 -18.53 11.72
CA SER A 276 2.20 -18.03 10.74
C SER A 276 2.06 -16.54 10.42
N MET A 277 0.84 -16.00 10.48
CA MET A 277 0.53 -14.60 10.15
C MET A 277 0.52 -13.71 11.40
N GLN A 278 0.43 -14.29 12.60
CA GLN A 278 0.44 -13.53 13.87
C GLN A 278 1.70 -12.68 14.02
N TRP A 279 2.86 -13.18 13.56
CA TRP A 279 4.11 -12.41 13.56
C TRP A 279 4.01 -11.12 12.74
N ASN A 280 3.41 -11.20 11.55
CA ASN A 280 3.25 -10.05 10.67
C ASN A 280 2.28 -9.01 11.26
N LEU A 281 1.20 -9.45 11.90
CA LEU A 281 0.22 -8.57 12.55
C LEU A 281 0.79 -7.92 13.83
N ALA A 282 1.66 -8.64 14.55
CA ALA A 282 2.31 -8.18 15.77
C ALA A 282 3.11 -6.88 15.56
N SER A 283 3.79 -6.76 14.42
CA SER A 283 4.65 -5.61 14.14
C SER A 283 3.88 -4.29 14.07
N ALA A 284 2.63 -4.33 13.60
CA ALA A 284 1.74 -3.17 13.55
C ALA A 284 1.08 -2.86 14.89
N LEU A 285 0.90 -3.87 15.75
CA LEU A 285 0.16 -3.74 17.01
C LEU A 285 0.86 -2.81 18.00
N LEU A 286 2.17 -2.96 18.20
CA LEU A 286 2.92 -2.16 19.18
C LEU A 286 2.85 -0.65 18.86
N PRO A 287 3.16 -0.17 17.64
CA PRO A 287 3.02 1.24 17.32
C PRO A 287 1.58 1.75 17.44
N VAL A 288 0.57 0.98 17.05
CA VAL A 288 -0.83 1.38 17.16
C VAL A 288 -1.23 1.55 18.63
N CYS A 289 -0.82 0.62 19.50
CA CYS A 289 -1.02 0.71 20.94
C CYS A 289 -0.33 1.93 21.56
N LEU A 290 0.85 2.30 21.09
CA LEU A 290 1.58 3.47 21.56
C LEU A 290 0.95 4.79 21.10
N VAL A 291 0.31 4.83 19.92
CA VAL A 291 -0.44 6.01 19.46
C VAL A 291 -1.72 6.20 20.27
N TYR A 292 -2.41 5.12 20.64
CA TYR A 292 -3.65 5.16 21.41
C TYR A 292 -3.59 4.24 22.63
N GLU A 293 -2.92 4.69 23.70
CA GLU A 293 -2.69 3.91 24.92
C GLU A 293 -4.01 3.41 25.56
N ASN A 294 -5.09 4.21 25.48
CA ASN A 294 -6.42 3.85 26.01
C ASN A 294 -7.05 2.65 25.29
N GLY A 295 -6.64 2.36 24.05
CA GLY A 295 -7.23 1.29 23.24
C GLY A 295 -7.03 -0.09 23.83
N ILE A 296 -5.88 -0.33 24.49
CA ILE A 296 -5.59 -1.58 25.18
C ILE A 296 -6.60 -1.83 26.30
N THR A 297 -6.89 -0.81 27.11
CA THR A 297 -7.83 -0.91 28.23
C THR A 297 -9.27 -1.05 27.74
N GLU A 298 -9.66 -0.27 26.73
CA GLU A 298 -10.99 -0.37 26.10
C GLU A 298 -11.24 -1.78 25.54
N TYR A 299 -10.27 -2.33 24.81
CA TYR A 299 -10.40 -3.67 24.23
C TYR A 299 -10.36 -4.79 25.28
N CYS A 300 -9.55 -4.65 26.33
CA CYS A 300 -9.56 -5.56 27.47
C CYS A 300 -10.94 -5.62 28.13
N ASN A 301 -11.58 -4.47 28.37
CA ASN A 301 -12.93 -4.42 28.93
C ASN A 301 -13.96 -5.08 28.00
N TYR A 302 -13.88 -4.80 26.70
CA TYR A 302 -14.73 -5.41 25.68
C TYR A 302 -14.59 -6.95 25.60
N LEU A 303 -13.37 -7.48 25.78
CA LEU A 303 -13.14 -8.92 25.85
C LEU A 303 -13.67 -9.54 27.14
N CYS A 304 -13.58 -8.81 28.26
CA CYS A 304 -14.09 -9.28 29.55
C CYS A 304 -15.63 -9.34 29.59
N GLU A 305 -16.31 -8.55 28.76
CA GLU A 305 -17.77 -8.60 28.63
C GLU A 305 -18.21 -9.96 28.08
N GLY A 306 -18.86 -10.76 28.94
CA GLY A 306 -19.40 -12.08 28.60
C GLY A 306 -18.50 -13.27 28.92
N CYS A 307 -17.33 -13.07 29.54
CA CYS A 307 -16.45 -14.16 30.01
C CYS A 307 -16.76 -14.62 31.44
N SER A 308 -16.33 -15.84 31.80
CA SER A 308 -16.35 -16.35 33.18
C SER A 308 -15.41 -15.57 34.10
N GLU A 309 -15.61 -15.61 35.42
CA GLU A 309 -14.76 -14.89 36.40
C GLU A 309 -13.28 -15.27 36.29
N GLU A 310 -12.99 -16.55 36.02
CA GLU A 310 -11.63 -17.05 35.76
C GLU A 310 -11.04 -16.46 34.47
N GLY A 311 -11.83 -16.42 33.40
CA GLY A 311 -11.42 -15.84 32.12
C GLY A 311 -11.16 -14.34 32.20
N VAL A 312 -12.01 -13.59 32.92
CA VAL A 312 -11.83 -12.15 33.16
C VAL A 312 -10.54 -11.88 33.92
N THR A 313 -10.23 -12.69 34.93
CA THR A 313 -9.00 -12.54 35.73
C THR A 313 -7.74 -12.76 34.90
N GLU A 314 -7.73 -13.82 34.09
CA GLU A 314 -6.59 -14.16 33.25
C GLU A 314 -6.40 -13.17 32.09
N ILE A 315 -7.49 -12.75 31.43
CA ILE A 315 -7.44 -11.73 30.37
C ILE A 315 -6.86 -10.42 30.93
N ARG A 316 -7.36 -9.93 32.07
CA ARG A 316 -6.82 -8.73 32.71
C ARG A 316 -5.34 -8.88 33.07
N HIS A 317 -4.92 -10.04 33.55
CA HIS A 317 -3.51 -10.31 33.84
C HIS A 317 -2.62 -10.21 32.58
N VAL A 318 -3.05 -10.82 31.48
CA VAL A 318 -2.33 -10.74 30.19
C VAL A 318 -2.23 -9.30 29.70
N PHE A 319 -3.32 -8.53 29.74
CA PHE A 319 -3.30 -7.12 29.33
C PHE A 319 -2.42 -6.24 30.24
N GLN A 320 -2.29 -6.58 31.53
CA GLN A 320 -1.33 -5.92 32.43
C GLN A 320 0.12 -6.27 32.07
N GLU A 321 0.41 -7.51 31.65
CA GLU A 321 1.73 -7.88 31.14
C GLU A 321 2.07 -7.13 29.85
N ILE A 322 1.12 -7.03 28.93
CA ILE A 322 1.26 -6.22 27.69
C ILE A 322 1.63 -4.79 28.06
N ALA A 323 0.85 -4.13 28.92
CA ALA A 323 1.10 -2.75 29.32
C ALA A 323 2.47 -2.54 30.00
N LYS A 324 2.98 -3.53 30.74
CA LYS A 324 4.32 -3.47 31.37
C LYS A 324 5.47 -3.69 30.39
N LYS A 325 5.25 -4.46 29.33
CA LYS A 325 6.26 -4.80 28.31
C LYS A 325 6.28 -3.88 27.10
N VAL A 326 5.30 -2.99 26.96
CA VAL A 326 5.29 -1.96 25.91
C VAL A 326 6.42 -0.96 26.20
N ASP A 327 7.55 -1.15 25.54
CA ASP A 327 8.63 -0.17 25.51
C ASP A 327 8.28 0.97 24.53
N ARG A 328 8.57 2.19 24.95
CA ARG A 328 8.32 3.44 24.23
C ARG A 328 9.38 3.74 23.16
N SER A 329 10.49 3.00 23.15
CA SER A 329 11.63 3.25 22.27
C SER A 329 11.37 2.93 20.79
N LEU A 330 10.33 2.14 20.46
CA LEU A 330 10.00 1.66 19.08
C LEU A 330 11.20 1.10 18.29
N ASP A 331 12.29 0.76 18.96
CA ASP A 331 13.48 0.23 18.32
C ASP A 331 13.28 -1.23 17.89
N ALA A 332 14.21 -1.75 17.08
CA ALA A 332 14.11 -3.10 16.56
C ALA A 332 14.10 -4.15 17.69
N SER A 333 14.77 -3.87 18.82
CA SER A 333 14.86 -4.78 19.96
C SER A 333 13.53 -4.85 20.72
N ALA A 334 12.92 -3.70 21.01
CA ALA A 334 11.63 -3.57 21.68
C ALA A 334 10.50 -4.22 20.86
N LYS A 335 10.51 -4.01 19.54
CA LYS A 335 9.56 -4.66 18.62
C LYS A 335 9.70 -6.18 18.63
N GLU A 336 10.94 -6.68 18.59
CA GLU A 336 11.21 -8.12 18.62
C GLU A 336 10.77 -8.76 19.93
N GLU A 337 11.09 -8.14 21.08
CA GLU A 337 10.69 -8.65 22.39
C GLU A 337 9.16 -8.68 22.55
N PHE A 338 8.47 -7.62 22.09
CA PHE A 338 7.02 -7.56 22.09
C PHE A 338 6.42 -8.70 21.25
N ASN A 339 6.92 -8.91 20.04
CA ASN A 339 6.45 -9.97 19.13
C ASN A 339 6.65 -11.37 19.72
N MET A 340 7.78 -11.62 20.38
CA MET A 340 8.06 -12.90 21.04
C MET A 340 7.05 -13.20 22.17
N CYS A 341 6.68 -12.18 22.94
CA CYS A 341 5.72 -12.35 24.05
C CYS A 341 4.27 -12.48 23.54
N LEU A 342 3.94 -11.82 22.43
CA LEU A 342 2.59 -11.77 21.89
C LEU A 342 2.04 -13.14 21.54
N THR A 343 2.85 -14.04 21.00
CA THR A 343 2.40 -15.41 20.67
C THR A 343 1.89 -16.15 21.92
N ASN A 344 2.55 -15.96 23.07
CA ASN A 344 2.12 -16.55 24.34
C ASN A 344 0.85 -15.88 24.88
N TRP A 345 0.77 -14.54 24.78
CA TRP A 345 -0.40 -13.78 25.19
C TRP A 345 -1.66 -14.17 24.40
N ILE A 346 -1.56 -14.27 23.07
CA ILE A 346 -2.65 -14.74 22.20
C ILE A 346 -3.12 -16.11 22.67
N ARG A 347 -2.21 -17.06 22.85
CA ARG A 347 -2.55 -18.43 23.27
C ARG A 347 -3.28 -18.47 24.61
N ARG A 348 -2.95 -17.59 25.55
CA ARG A 348 -3.64 -17.47 26.85
C ARG A 348 -5.03 -16.86 26.68
N ILE A 349 -5.16 -15.78 25.91
CA ILE A 349 -6.44 -15.10 25.68
C ILE A 349 -7.41 -15.99 24.91
N THR A 350 -6.96 -16.63 23.82
CA THR A 350 -7.81 -17.46 22.94
C THR A 350 -8.47 -18.62 23.70
N LYS A 351 -7.83 -19.20 24.73
CA LYS A 351 -8.42 -20.27 25.56
C LYS A 351 -9.73 -19.87 26.24
N TYR A 352 -9.86 -18.60 26.62
CA TYR A 352 -11.05 -18.09 27.32
C TYR A 352 -11.96 -17.29 26.39
N ALA A 353 -11.42 -16.71 25.32
CA ALA A 353 -12.19 -15.99 24.31
C ALA A 353 -13.02 -16.92 23.40
N ILE A 354 -12.60 -18.17 23.15
CA ILE A 354 -13.37 -19.15 22.34
C ILE A 354 -14.75 -19.45 22.96
N GLN A 355 -14.89 -19.39 24.29
CA GLN A 355 -16.16 -19.66 24.98
C GLN A 355 -17.27 -18.64 24.67
N ARG A 356 -16.94 -17.52 24.01
CA ARG A 356 -17.91 -16.50 23.56
C ARG A 356 -18.61 -16.86 22.24
N ASN A 357 -18.05 -17.74 21.41
CA ASN A 357 -18.64 -18.13 20.11
C ASN A 357 -19.52 -19.40 20.16
N GLU A 358 -19.64 -20.04 21.33
CA GLU A 358 -20.51 -21.20 21.55
C GLU A 358 -21.85 -20.84 22.23
N ILE A 359 -22.11 -19.54 22.46
CA ILE A 359 -23.37 -18.96 22.94
C ILE A 359 -23.86 -17.99 21.87
#